data_AF-A0A3B0KC58-F1
#
_entry.id   AF-A0A3B0KC58-F1
#
_cell.length_a   1.000
_cell.length_b   1.000
_cell.length_c   1.000
_cell.angle_alpha   90.00
_cell.angle_beta   90.00
_cell.angle_gamma   90.00
#
_symmetry.space_group_name_H-M   'P 1'
#
loop_
_entity.id
_entity.type
_entity.pdbx_description
1 polymer ?
#
loop_
_entity_poly.entity_id
_entity_poly.type
_entity_poly.pdbx_seq_one_letter_code
_entity_poly.pdbx_strand_id
1 'polypeptide(L)'
;MHALGFFHEQNRHERDAYVKVMSDNIKPDMMANFEKASARTQSAFGVDYDYASVMHYSSTSFTRNGQPTLKALRAGSAASQMGQRKGFSAGDVRKINAMYKCAK
;
A
#
# COMPACT_ATOMS: atom_id res chain seq x y z
N MET A 1 5.69 -9.55 -5.77
CA MET A 1 6.59 -8.57 -5.11
C MET A 1 6.99 -8.98 -3.69
N HIS A 2 6.11 -9.61 -2.90
CA HIS A 2 6.50 -10.11 -1.55
C HIS A 2 7.76 -10.96 -1.53
N ALA A 3 7.91 -11.93 -2.45
CA ALA A 3 9.12 -12.75 -2.55
C ALA A 3 10.40 -11.96 -2.87
N LEU A 4 10.27 -10.74 -3.41
CA LEU A 4 11.37 -9.80 -3.65
C LEU A 4 11.64 -8.88 -2.43
N GLY A 5 10.95 -9.10 -1.29
CA GLY A 5 11.18 -8.36 -0.05
C GLY A 5 10.27 -7.13 0.17
N PHE A 6 9.20 -6.97 -0.61
CA PHE A 6 8.29 -5.83 -0.46
C PHE A 6 7.07 -6.15 0.39
N PHE A 7 6.80 -5.31 1.40
CA PHE A 7 5.54 -5.28 2.14
C PHE A 7 4.42 -4.58 1.33
N HIS A 8 3.20 -4.58 1.85
CA HIS A 8 2.13 -3.82 1.20
C HIS A 8 2.34 -2.32 1.31
N GLU A 9 1.83 -1.59 0.31
CA GLU A 9 2.01 -0.14 0.24
C GLU A 9 1.31 0.57 1.41
N GLN A 10 0.12 0.09 1.81
CA GLN A 10 -0.62 0.65 2.96
C GLN A 10 0.01 0.33 4.34
N ASN A 11 1.03 -0.54 4.39
CA ASN A 11 1.77 -0.78 5.63
C ASN A 11 2.93 0.21 5.80
N ARG A 12 3.21 1.10 4.84
CA ARG A 12 4.29 2.10 4.98
C ARG A 12 4.18 2.92 6.26
N HIS A 13 5.32 3.26 6.87
CA HIS A 13 5.37 3.96 8.16
C HIS A 13 4.66 5.34 8.13
N GLU A 14 4.72 6.01 6.98
CA GLU A 14 4.14 7.31 6.68
C GLU A 14 2.74 7.25 6.07
N ARG A 15 2.13 6.06 5.94
CA ARG A 15 0.86 5.85 5.23
C ARG A 15 -0.29 6.72 5.74
N ASP A 16 -0.28 7.13 7.00
CA ASP A 16 -1.34 7.96 7.60
C ASP A 16 -1.43 9.38 6.99
N ALA A 17 -0.39 9.84 6.28
CA ALA A 17 -0.44 11.07 5.49
C ALA A 17 -1.13 10.89 4.11
N TYR A 18 -1.46 9.66 3.73
CA TYR A 18 -1.96 9.28 2.41
C TYR A 18 -3.29 8.53 2.47
N VAL A 19 -3.49 7.67 3.46
CA VAL A 19 -4.70 6.90 3.66
C VAL A 19 -5.13 6.91 5.12
N LYS A 20 -6.45 6.91 5.34
CA LYS A 20 -7.05 6.68 6.65
C LYS A 20 -7.55 5.23 6.72
N VAL A 21 -7.15 4.52 7.77
CA VAL A 21 -7.69 3.20 8.11
C VAL A 21 -8.99 3.37 8.89
N MET A 22 -10.06 2.75 8.41
CA MET A 22 -11.38 2.73 9.04
C MET A 22 -11.54 1.43 9.83
N SER A 23 -10.94 1.37 11.02
CA SER A 23 -10.90 0.18 11.90
C SER A 23 -12.27 -0.46 12.13
N ASP A 24 -13.31 0.36 12.26
CA ASP A 24 -14.67 -0.11 12.53
C ASP A 24 -15.29 -0.89 11.36
N ASN A 25 -14.69 -0.82 10.17
CA ASN A 25 -15.11 -1.58 8.99
C ASN A 25 -14.28 -2.84 8.77
N ILE A 26 -13.19 -3.06 9.52
CA ILE A 26 -12.28 -4.20 9.34
C ILE A 26 -12.79 -5.43 10.11
N LYS A 27 -12.65 -6.62 9.54
CA LYS A 27 -12.90 -7.88 10.27
C LYS A 27 -11.92 -8.00 11.46
N PRO A 28 -12.37 -8.31 12.68
CA PRO A 28 -11.51 -8.29 13.87
C PRO A 28 -10.23 -9.13 13.77
N ASP A 29 -10.32 -10.30 13.14
CA ASP A 29 -9.22 -11.24 12.88
C ASP A 29 -8.21 -10.75 11.82
N MET A 30 -8.55 -9.68 11.09
CA MET A 30 -7.74 -9.12 10.00
C MET A 30 -7.04 -7.81 10.35
N MET A 31 -7.21 -7.30 11.58
CA MET A 31 -6.66 -6.01 12.02
C MET A 31 -5.12 -5.93 11.86
N ALA A 32 -4.42 -7.04 12.12
CA ALA A 32 -2.96 -7.12 11.98
C ALA A 32 -2.47 -6.81 10.56
N ASN A 33 -3.26 -7.06 9.51
CA ASN A 33 -2.89 -6.75 8.12
C ASN A 33 -2.78 -5.25 7.83
N PHE A 34 -3.30 -4.40 8.72
CA PHE A 34 -3.28 -2.93 8.61
C PHE A 34 -2.23 -2.28 9.51
N GLU A 35 -1.44 -3.07 10.23
CA GLU A 35 -0.34 -2.55 11.05
C GLU A 35 0.73 -1.91 10.17
N LYS A 36 1.36 -0.84 10.65
CA LYS A 36 2.42 -0.18 9.91
C LYS A 36 3.72 -0.96 10.10
N ALA A 37 4.43 -1.22 9.01
CA ALA A 37 5.81 -1.64 9.04
C ALA A 37 6.67 -0.49 9.58
N SER A 38 7.72 -0.85 10.32
CA SER A 38 8.68 0.12 10.81
C SER A 38 9.55 0.66 9.69
N ALA A 39 10.05 1.89 9.82
CA ALA A 39 11.03 2.47 8.90
C ALA A 39 12.37 1.70 8.87
N ARG A 40 12.62 0.82 9.85
CA ARG A 40 13.80 -0.06 9.89
C ARG A 40 13.63 -1.31 9.02
N THR A 41 12.40 -1.78 8.87
CA THR A 41 12.06 -3.03 8.16
C THR A 41 11.57 -2.78 6.74
N GLN A 42 11.13 -1.55 6.43
CA GLN A 42 10.67 -1.16 5.10
C GLN A 42 11.34 0.15 4.67
N SER A 43 12.00 0.12 3.51
CA SER A 43 12.54 1.31 2.85
C SER A 43 11.63 1.74 1.71
N ALA A 44 11.46 3.05 1.55
CA ALA A 44 10.78 3.65 0.40
C ALA A 44 11.65 3.67 -0.87
N PHE A 45 12.96 3.46 -0.74
CA PHE A 45 13.94 3.58 -1.83
C PHE A 45 13.85 4.93 -2.59
N GLY A 46 13.51 6.00 -1.89
CA GLY A 46 13.32 7.33 -2.49
C GLY A 46 12.08 7.46 -3.37
N VAL A 47 11.16 6.49 -3.32
CA VAL A 47 9.90 6.50 -4.08
C VAL A 47 8.74 6.90 -3.17
N ASP A 48 7.99 7.92 -3.59
CA ASP A 48 6.80 8.40 -2.89
C ASP A 48 5.72 7.31 -2.73
N TYR A 49 4.72 7.57 -1.89
CA TYR A 49 3.58 6.68 -1.69
C TYR A 49 2.80 6.48 -3.00
N ASP A 50 2.64 5.23 -3.41
CA ASP A 50 2.05 4.88 -4.71
C ASP A 50 0.69 4.21 -4.56
N TYR A 51 -0.39 4.99 -4.70
CA TYR A 51 -1.76 4.45 -4.68
C TYR A 51 -2.01 3.39 -5.77
N ALA A 52 -1.27 3.44 -6.88
CA ALA A 52 -1.38 2.48 -7.98
C ALA A 52 -0.47 1.26 -7.82
N SER A 53 0.31 1.16 -6.72
CA SER A 53 1.15 -0.01 -6.47
C SER A 53 0.33 -1.30 -6.51
N VAL A 54 0.86 -2.35 -7.16
CA VAL A 54 0.24 -3.69 -7.13
C VAL A 54 0.16 -4.24 -5.70
N MET A 55 0.99 -3.70 -4.80
CA MET A 55 1.04 -4.04 -3.39
C MET A 55 0.09 -3.22 -2.53
N HIS A 56 -0.64 -2.26 -3.10
CA HIS A 56 -1.66 -1.52 -2.37
C HIS A 56 -2.96 -2.33 -2.29
N TYR A 57 -3.58 -2.38 -1.11
CA TYR A 57 -4.92 -2.92 -0.92
C TYR A 57 -6.00 -2.10 -1.62
N SER A 58 -7.12 -2.74 -1.95
CA SER A 58 -8.32 -2.01 -2.38
C SER A 58 -8.97 -1.30 -1.20
N SER A 59 -9.85 -0.34 -1.48
CA SER A 59 -10.57 0.40 -0.43
C SER A 59 -11.44 -0.49 0.48
N THR A 60 -11.85 -1.68 0.02
CA THR A 60 -12.75 -2.60 0.72
C THR A 60 -12.08 -3.89 1.19
N SER A 61 -10.75 -3.97 1.11
CA SER A 61 -10.01 -5.15 1.56
C SER A 61 -10.33 -5.48 3.02
N PHE A 62 -10.64 -6.75 3.31
CA PHE A 62 -11.00 -7.25 4.66
C PHE A 62 -12.17 -6.53 5.35
N THR A 63 -13.08 -5.94 4.58
CA THR A 63 -14.29 -5.33 5.13
C THR A 63 -15.21 -6.36 5.80
N ARG A 64 -15.84 -5.98 6.92
CA ARG A 64 -16.87 -6.77 7.62
C ARG A 64 -18.31 -6.40 7.24
N ASN A 65 -18.49 -5.25 6.60
CA ASN A 65 -19.81 -4.64 6.37
C ASN A 65 -19.96 -4.04 4.96
N GLY A 66 -19.04 -4.35 4.04
CA GLY A 66 -19.02 -3.82 2.68
C GLY A 66 -18.55 -2.36 2.58
N GLN A 67 -18.35 -1.67 3.69
CA GLN A 67 -17.86 -0.29 3.72
C GLN A 67 -16.33 -0.23 3.57
N PRO A 68 -15.77 0.91 3.11
CA PRO A 68 -14.33 1.05 2.94
C PRO A 68 -13.56 0.87 4.24
N THR A 69 -12.49 0.07 4.21
CA THR A 69 -11.47 -0.08 5.26
C THR A 69 -10.31 0.89 5.06
N LEU A 70 -10.09 1.36 3.83
CA LEU A 70 -9.09 2.38 3.48
C LEU A 70 -9.73 3.53 2.72
N LYS A 71 -9.45 4.76 3.15
CA LYS A 71 -9.87 5.99 2.47
C LYS A 71 -8.64 6.82 2.09
N ALA A 72 -8.48 7.14 0.81
CA ALA A 72 -7.44 8.06 0.37
C ALA A 72 -7.68 9.48 0.91
N LEU A 73 -6.61 10.13 1.38
CA LEU A 73 -6.65 11.50 1.91
C LEU A 73 -6.31 12.56 0.85
N ARG A 74 -5.62 12.17 -0.23
CA ARG A 74 -5.34 13.07 -1.36
C ARG A 74 -6.46 13.01 -2.39
N ALA A 75 -6.78 14.18 -2.96
CA ALA A 75 -7.84 14.34 -3.95
C ALA A 75 -7.48 13.71 -5.32
N GLY A 76 -8.47 13.61 -6.20
CA GLY A 76 -8.30 13.13 -7.58
C GLY A 76 -8.46 11.61 -7.71
N SER A 77 -7.65 11.00 -8.57
CA SER A 77 -7.73 9.57 -8.92
C SER A 77 -7.08 8.63 -7.91
N ALA A 78 -6.51 9.13 -6.81
CA ALA A 78 -5.82 8.31 -5.83
C ALA A 78 -6.68 7.14 -5.32
N ALA A 79 -7.95 7.40 -4.99
CA ALA A 79 -8.86 6.37 -4.50
C ALA A 79 -9.16 5.28 -5.55
N SER A 80 -9.26 5.64 -6.84
CA SER A 80 -9.59 4.70 -7.91
C SER A 80 -8.39 3.88 -8.40
N GLN A 81 -7.17 4.29 -8.04
CA GLN A 81 -5.94 3.56 -8.34
C GLN A 81 -5.66 2.42 -7.33
N MET A 82 -6.17 2.55 -6.10
CA MET A 82 -5.95 1.56 -5.03
C MET A 82 -6.50 0.19 -5.39
N GLY A 83 -5.70 -0.84 -5.12
CA GLY A 83 -6.13 -2.23 -5.29
C GLY A 83 -6.06 -2.77 -6.72
N GLN A 84 -5.50 -2.02 -7.66
CA GLN A 84 -5.29 -2.52 -9.02
C GLN A 84 -4.42 -3.80 -9.03
N ARG A 85 -4.72 -4.72 -9.95
CA ARG A 85 -3.99 -5.99 -10.15
C ARG A 85 -3.60 -6.22 -11.61
N LYS A 86 -3.53 -5.16 -12.41
CA LYS A 86 -3.20 -5.20 -13.85
C LYS A 86 -1.71 -5.41 -14.11
N GLY A 87 -0.86 -4.99 -13.18
CA GLY A 87 0.60 -5.13 -13.30
C GLY A 87 1.34 -4.20 -12.34
N PHE A 88 2.66 -4.14 -12.48
CA PHE A 88 3.48 -3.21 -11.69
C PHE A 88 3.22 -1.76 -12.10
N SER A 89 3.09 -0.89 -11.12
CA SER A 89 3.14 0.55 -11.31
C SER A 89 4.56 1.00 -11.67
N ALA A 90 4.69 2.23 -12.16
CA ALA A 90 6.01 2.84 -12.35
C ALA A 90 6.77 2.95 -11.01
N GLY A 91 6.09 3.15 -9.89
CA GLY A 91 6.70 3.17 -8.56
C GLY A 91 7.22 1.80 -8.13
N ASP A 92 6.47 0.72 -8.38
CA ASP A 92 6.90 -0.65 -8.10
C ASP A 92 8.19 -0.99 -8.85
N VAL A 93 8.26 -0.70 -10.15
CA VAL A 93 9.45 -0.97 -10.98
C VAL A 93 10.66 -0.17 -10.47
N ARG A 94 10.47 1.12 -10.14
CA ARG A 94 11.55 1.94 -9.57
C ARG A 94 12.07 1.38 -8.25
N LYS A 95 11.18 0.93 -7.36
CA LYS A 95 11.56 0.34 -6.07
C LYS A 95 12.35 -0.95 -6.25
N ILE A 96 11.90 -1.85 -7.12
CA ILE A 96 12.59 -3.12 -7.43
C ILE A 96 14.00 -2.82 -7.97
N ASN A 97 14.11 -1.94 -8.96
CA ASN A 97 15.40 -1.59 -9.56
C ASN A 97 16.36 -0.94 -8.55
N ALA A 98 15.84 -0.06 -7.68
CA ALA A 98 16.64 0.57 -6.64
C ALA A 98 17.13 -0.44 -5.58
N MET A 99 16.27 -1.37 -5.15
CA MET A 99 16.61 -2.39 -4.16
C MET A 99 17.66 -3.37 -4.69
N TYR A 100 17.50 -3.85 -5.92
CA TYR A 100 18.37 -4.87 -6.52
C TYR A 100 19.51 -4.29 -7.36
N LYS A 101 19.66 -2.96 -7.39
CA LYS A 101 20.70 -2.24 -8.14
C LYS A 101 20.73 -2.65 -9.62
N CYS A 102 19.57 -2.81 -10.23
CA CYS A 102 19.44 -3.16 -11.64
C CYS A 102 20.06 -2.05 -12.50
N ALA A 103 20.82 -2.44 -13.54
CA ALA A 103 21.30 -1.50 -14.54
C ALA A 103 20.11 -0.90 -15.30
N LYS A 104 20.24 0.38 -15.68
CA LYS A 104 19.26 1.06 -16.53
C LYS A 104 19.40 0.59 -17.97
#